data_AF-A0A2G2Y9D1-F1
#
_entry.id   AF-A0A2G2Y9D1-F1
#
_cell.length_a   1.000
_cell.length_b   1.000
_cell.length_c   1.000
_cell.angle_alpha   90.00
_cell.angle_beta   90.00
_cell.angle_gamma   90.00
#
_symmetry.space_group_name_H-M   'P 1'
#
loop_
_entity.id
_entity.type
_entity.pdbx_description
1 polymer ?
#
loop_
_entity_poly.entity_id
_entity_poly.type
_entity_poly.pdbx_seq_one_letter_code
_entity_poly.pdbx_strand_id
1 'polypeptide(L)'
;MIENISFYILQAQLEEIVNAEPSLSSIEIVEKCFGPQNRSHVVAFGGGVKMKYLKGGTSSKAKLLSTLCSTQKGNKYLNEENKSLNDRLSTLEDEMNEIRKMKEFFAAQQQQ
;
A
#
# COMPACT_ATOMS: atom_id res chain seq x y z
N MET A 1 -1.15 -19.10 -3.82
CA MET A 1 -1.79 -20.42 -3.63
C MET A 1 -0.84 -21.58 -3.96
N ILE A 2 0.07 -21.43 -4.93
CA ILE A 2 1.04 -22.47 -5.33
C ILE A 2 2.07 -22.80 -4.22
N GLU A 3 2.52 -21.82 -3.44
CA GLU A 3 3.53 -22.03 -2.38
C GLU A 3 3.04 -22.88 -1.20
N ASN A 4 1.74 -22.83 -0.89
CA ASN A 4 1.16 -23.64 0.19
C ASN A 4 1.15 -25.13 -0.15
N ILE A 5 0.92 -25.49 -1.41
CA ILE A 5 0.85 -26.90 -1.85
C ILE A 5 2.22 -27.59 -1.68
N SER A 6 3.31 -26.86 -1.92
CA SER A 6 4.68 -27.38 -1.76
C SER A 6 5.02 -27.74 -0.30
N PHE A 7 4.53 -26.95 0.66
CA PHE A 7 4.78 -27.19 2.08
C PHE A 7 4.07 -28.45 2.60
N TYR A 8 2.80 -28.65 2.24
CA TYR A 8 2.04 -29.84 2.66
C TYR A 8 2.59 -31.14 2.06
N ILE A 9 3.07 -31.11 0.82
CA ILE A 9 3.71 -32.28 0.18
C ILE A 9 5.00 -32.66 0.91
N LEU A 10 5.84 -31.66 1.25
CA LEU A 10 7.06 -31.91 2.00
C LEU A 10 6.76 -32.45 3.41
N GLN A 11 5.75 -31.90 4.09
CA GLN A 11 5.33 -32.39 5.40
C GLN A 11 4.89 -33.86 5.34
N ALA A 12 4.06 -34.23 4.37
CA ALA A 12 3.59 -35.61 4.21
C ALA A 12 4.76 -36.58 3.93
N GLN A 13 5.73 -36.19 3.10
CA GLN A 13 6.92 -36.99 2.82
C GLN A 13 7.81 -37.19 4.06
N LEU A 14 7.95 -36.16 4.89
CA LEU A 14 8.71 -36.26 6.13
C LEU A 14 8.01 -37.19 7.14
N GLU A 15 6.70 -37.06 7.29
CA GLU A 15 5.90 -37.95 8.14
C GLU A 15 5.98 -39.41 7.69
N GLU A 16 5.94 -39.67 6.39
CA GLU A 16 6.11 -41.02 5.82
C GLU A 16 7.48 -41.62 6.16
N ILE A 17 8.57 -40.86 5.96
CA ILE A 17 9.93 -41.33 6.24
C ILE A 17 10.14 -41.58 7.74
N VAL A 18 9.67 -40.69 8.61
CA VAL A 18 9.80 -40.83 10.07
C VAL A 18 9.02 -42.04 10.57
N ASN A 19 7.83 -42.31 10.02
CA ASN A 19 7.04 -43.46 10.41
C ASN A 19 7.63 -44.78 9.90
N ALA A 20 8.22 -44.79 8.70
CA ALA A 20 8.85 -45.98 8.12
C ALA A 20 10.18 -46.33 8.82
N GLU A 21 11.00 -45.32 9.16
CA GLU A 21 12.33 -45.51 9.76
C GLU A 21 12.55 -44.53 10.94
N PRO A 22 11.96 -44.80 12.12
CA PRO A 22 11.99 -43.87 13.26
C PRO A 22 13.38 -43.71 13.90
N SER A 23 14.34 -44.58 13.57
CA SER A 23 15.72 -44.52 14.07
C SER A 23 16.60 -43.55 13.29
N LEU A 24 16.12 -42.98 12.17
CA LEU A 24 16.90 -42.02 11.39
C LEU A 24 17.11 -40.73 12.18
N SER A 25 18.33 -40.19 12.10
CA SER A 25 18.63 -38.86 12.57
C SER A 25 18.02 -37.79 11.66
N SER A 26 17.80 -36.60 12.18
CA SER A 26 17.22 -35.49 11.40
C SER A 26 18.01 -35.16 10.14
N ILE A 27 19.34 -35.34 10.14
CA ILE A 27 20.16 -35.11 8.95
C ILE A 27 19.93 -36.16 7.86
N GLU A 28 19.77 -37.43 8.24
CA GLU A 28 19.51 -38.52 7.28
C GLU A 28 18.13 -38.38 6.64
N ILE A 29 17.13 -37.92 7.41
CA ILE A 29 15.79 -37.61 6.89
C ILE A 29 15.88 -36.50 5.84
N VAL A 30 16.62 -35.42 6.12
CA VAL A 30 16.82 -34.31 5.18
C VAL A 30 17.58 -34.80 3.93
N GLU A 31 18.60 -35.64 4.09
CA GLU A 31 19.35 -36.21 2.96
C GLU A 31 18.49 -37.11 2.06
N LYS A 32 17.50 -37.81 2.63
CA LYS A 32 16.53 -38.60 1.83
C LYS A 32 15.60 -37.72 0.99
N CYS A 33 15.18 -36.56 1.50
CA CYS A 33 14.30 -35.65 0.75
C CYS A 33 15.05 -34.79 -0.27
N PHE A 34 16.27 -34.35 0.04
CA PHE A 34 16.98 -33.31 -0.71
C PHE A 34 18.34 -33.75 -1.28
N GLY A 35 18.74 -35.00 -1.07
CA GLY A 35 20.05 -35.53 -1.44
C GLY A 35 21.16 -35.19 -0.42
N PRO A 36 22.39 -35.70 -0.63
CA PRO A 36 23.50 -35.56 0.32
C PRO A 36 23.72 -34.11 0.78
N GLN A 37 23.82 -33.88 2.09
CA GLN A 37 23.98 -32.56 2.68
C GLN A 37 25.36 -32.42 3.31
N ASN A 38 25.92 -31.22 3.29
CA ASN A 38 27.14 -30.97 4.05
C ASN A 38 26.79 -30.88 5.55
N ARG A 39 27.30 -31.81 6.37
CA ARG A 39 27.00 -31.85 7.82
C ARG A 39 27.48 -30.62 8.60
N SER A 40 28.43 -29.86 8.05
CA SER A 40 28.90 -28.57 8.60
C SER A 40 28.04 -27.39 8.15
N HIS A 41 27.20 -27.56 7.13
CA HIS A 41 26.36 -26.52 6.55
C HIS A 41 25.09 -27.12 5.95
N VAL A 42 24.04 -27.26 6.77
CA VAL A 42 22.72 -27.66 6.26
C VAL A 42 22.12 -26.48 5.51
N VAL A 43 21.97 -26.60 4.19
CA VAL A 43 21.29 -25.58 3.38
C VAL A 43 19.79 -25.87 3.41
N ALA A 44 19.09 -25.27 4.38
CA ALA A 44 17.64 -25.22 4.33
C ALA A 44 17.21 -24.08 3.39
N PHE A 45 16.49 -24.39 2.31
CA PHE A 45 15.77 -23.38 1.53
C PHE A 45 14.56 -22.89 2.33
N GLY A 46 14.79 -22.00 3.29
CA GLY A 46 13.71 -21.18 3.84
C GLY A 46 13.21 -20.24 2.74
N GLY A 47 11.88 -20.17 2.55
CA GLY A 47 11.19 -19.17 1.74
C GLY A 47 11.35 -17.74 2.27
N GLY A 48 12.55 -17.35 2.69
CA GLY A 48 12.91 -16.01 3.08
C GLY A 48 12.93 -15.11 1.86
N VAL A 49 12.30 -13.95 1.99
CA VAL A 49 12.35 -12.87 1.01
C VAL A 49 13.82 -12.55 0.71
N LYS A 50 14.32 -12.97 -0.47
CA LYS A 50 15.70 -12.69 -0.88
C LYS A 50 15.96 -11.18 -0.76
N MET A 51 17.15 -10.78 -0.29
CA MET A 51 17.59 -9.38 -0.19
C MET A 51 17.31 -8.55 -1.46
N LYS A 52 17.36 -9.18 -2.64
CA LYS A 52 17.02 -8.55 -3.93
C LYS A 52 15.56 -8.08 -4.07
N TYR A 53 14.63 -8.66 -3.29
CA TYR A 53 13.24 -8.21 -3.17
C TYR A 53 13.06 -7.16 -2.06
N LEU A 54 13.99 -7.06 -1.11
CA LEU A 54 14.03 -5.98 -0.11
C LEU A 54 14.67 -4.70 -0.67
N LYS A 55 15.44 -4.82 -1.76
CA LYS A 55 15.95 -3.69 -2.54
C LYS A 55 14.85 -3.13 -3.44
N GLY A 56 13.73 -2.75 -2.82
CA GLY A 56 12.67 -1.99 -3.45
C GLY A 56 13.23 -0.68 -4.04
N GLY A 57 12.68 -0.28 -5.18
CA GLY A 57 13.11 0.87 -5.98
C GLY A 57 13.43 2.11 -5.15
N THR A 58 14.49 2.81 -5.56
CA THR A 58 15.23 3.83 -4.83
C THR A 58 14.42 5.07 -4.44
N SER A 59 13.60 4.95 -3.39
CA SER A 59 13.29 6.06 -2.50
C SER A 59 13.59 5.59 -1.08
N SER A 60 14.60 6.20 -0.45
CA SER A 60 14.85 6.00 0.98
C SER A 60 13.57 6.33 1.76
N LYS A 61 13.31 5.62 2.87
CA LYS A 61 12.19 5.91 3.78
C LYS A 61 12.10 7.40 4.13
N ALA A 62 13.24 8.07 4.30
CA ALA A 62 13.31 9.51 4.56
C ALA A 62 12.76 10.37 3.40
N LYS A 63 13.04 9.99 2.15
CA LYS A 63 12.55 10.69 0.96
C LYS A 63 11.04 10.52 0.81
N LEU A 64 10.51 9.31 1.04
CA LEU A 64 9.06 9.08 1.04
C LEU A 64 8.35 9.91 2.11
N LEU A 65 8.88 9.95 3.33
CA LEU A 65 8.32 10.76 4.42
C LEU A 65 8.35 12.26 4.09
N SER A 66 9.45 12.75 3.51
CA SER A 66 9.56 14.15 3.07
C SER A 66 8.52 14.51 2.00
N THR A 67 8.35 13.66 0.98
CA THR A 67 7.31 13.83 -0.05
C THR A 67 5.92 13.82 0.57
N LEU A 68 5.62 12.85 1.45
CA LEU A 68 4.31 12.75 2.10
C LEU A 68 3.97 14.01 2.91
N CYS A 69 4.90 14.49 3.74
CA CYS A 69 4.70 15.71 4.52
C CYS A 69 4.50 16.94 3.62
N SER A 70 5.28 17.06 2.55
CA SER A 70 5.17 18.18 1.60
C SER A 70 3.82 18.17 0.88
N THR A 71 3.39 17.00 0.41
CA THR A 71 2.07 16.83 -0.21
C THR A 71 0.94 17.13 0.77
N GLN A 72 1.03 16.66 2.01
CA GLN A 72 0.02 16.94 3.03
C GLN A 72 -0.10 18.44 3.33
N LYS A 73 1.04 19.14 3.43
CA LYS A 73 1.06 20.59 3.64
C LYS A 73 0.47 21.35 2.45
N GLY A 74 0.81 20.95 1.22
CA GLY A 74 0.23 21.52 0.00
C GLY A 74 -1.29 21.32 -0.07
N ASN A 75 -1.78 20.12 0.23
CA ASN A 75 -3.21 19.82 0.24
C ASN A 75 -3.96 20.66 1.29
N LYS A 76 -3.37 20.85 2.49
CA LYS A 76 -3.96 21.71 3.51
C LYS A 76 -4.11 23.15 3.02
N TYR A 77 -3.06 23.71 2.43
CA TYR A 77 -3.08 25.06 1.86
C TYR A 77 -4.15 25.21 0.77
N LEU A 78 -4.19 24.28 -0.20
CA LEU A 78 -5.19 24.30 -1.27
C LEU A 78 -6.63 24.19 -0.74
N ASN A 79 -6.84 23.44 0.34
CA ASN A 79 -8.15 23.34 0.97
C ASN A 79 -8.59 24.65 1.65
N GLU A 80 -7.66 25.35 2.31
CA GLU A 80 -7.91 26.67 2.90
C GLU A 80 -8.20 27.72 1.81
N GLU A 81 -7.44 27.70 0.71
CA GLU A 81 -7.66 28.58 -0.44
C GLU A 81 -9.02 28.33 -1.12
N ASN A 82 -9.38 27.07 -1.36
CA ASN A 82 -10.69 26.70 -1.91
C ASN A 82 -11.84 27.18 -1.01
N LYS A 83 -11.71 27.07 0.31
CA LYS A 83 -12.70 27.59 1.24
C LYS A 83 -12.84 29.11 1.09
N SER A 84 -11.74 29.84 1.07
CA SER A 84 -11.76 31.30 0.89
C SER A 84 -12.37 31.73 -0.44
N LEU A 85 -12.07 31.00 -1.53
CA LEU A 85 -12.65 31.28 -2.84
C LEU A 85 -14.16 31.01 -2.87
N ASN A 86 -14.61 29.92 -2.26
CA ASN A 86 -16.04 29.63 -2.14
C ASN A 86 -16.78 30.70 -1.33
N ASP A 87 -16.21 31.16 -0.21
CA ASP A 87 -16.81 32.23 0.59
C ASP A 87 -16.94 33.53 -0.23
N ARG A 88 -15.92 33.88 -1.01
CA ARG A 88 -15.94 35.05 -1.89
C ARG A 88 -16.93 34.92 -3.05
N LEU A 89 -17.06 33.72 -3.63
CA LEU A 89 -18.03 33.44 -4.68
C LEU A 89 -19.45 33.56 -4.16
N SER A 90 -19.74 33.03 -2.96
CA SER A 90 -21.04 33.17 -2.32
C SER A 90 -21.42 34.64 -2.13
N THR A 91 -20.50 35.47 -1.63
CA THR A 91 -20.74 36.91 -1.48
C THR A 91 -21.05 37.58 -2.82
N LEU A 92 -20.30 37.22 -3.88
CA LEU A 92 -20.52 37.80 -5.20
C LEU A 92 -21.86 37.37 -5.80
N GLU A 93 -22.27 36.12 -5.58
CA GLU A 93 -23.59 35.61 -6.01
C GLU A 93 -24.74 36.37 -5.33
N ASP A 94 -24.60 36.67 -4.04
CA ASP A 94 -25.56 37.48 -3.29
C ASP A 94 -25.64 38.91 -3.84
N GLU A 95 -24.49 39.57 -4.07
CA GLU A 95 -24.43 40.91 -4.66
C GLU A 95 -25.05 40.94 -6.07
N MET A 96 -24.77 39.93 -6.91
CA MET A 96 -25.36 39.81 -8.24
C MET A 96 -26.89 39.61 -8.18
N ASN A 97 -27.38 38.88 -7.17
CA ASN A 97 -28.81 38.69 -6.96
C ASN A 97 -29.51 40.02 -6.62
N GLU A 98 -28.91 40.82 -5.74
CA GLU A 98 -29.43 42.15 -5.41
C GLU A 98 -29.41 43.11 -6.60
N ILE A 99 -28.32 43.13 -7.37
CA ILE A 99 -28.24 43.94 -8.60
C ILE A 99 -29.32 43.54 -9.60
N ARG A 100 -29.59 42.23 -9.77
CA ARG A 100 -30.66 41.75 -10.65
C ARG A 100 -32.03 42.23 -10.18
N LYS A 101 -32.35 42.11 -8.89
CA LYS A 101 -33.61 42.62 -8.33
C LYS A 101 -33.78 44.12 -8.55
N MET A 102 -32.70 44.91 -8.35
CA MET A 102 -32.73 46.34 -8.62
C MET A 102 -32.99 46.63 -10.09
N LYS A 103 -32.32 45.92 -11.01
CA LYS A 103 -32.57 46.07 -12.46
C LYS A 103 -34.01 45.76 -12.85
N GLU A 104 -34.58 44.70 -12.29
CA GLU A 104 -35.99 44.33 -12.52
C GLU A 104 -36.94 45.42 -12.01
N PHE A 105 -36.68 45.97 -10.82
CA PHE A 105 -37.45 47.08 -10.27
C PHE A 105 -37.41 48.32 -11.18
N PHE A 106 -36.22 48.74 -11.63
CA PHE A 106 -36.09 49.89 -12.52
C PHE A 106 -36.77 49.66 -13.87
N ALA A 107 -36.67 48.45 -14.43
CA ALA A 107 -37.36 48.10 -15.68
C ALA A 107 -38.89 48.21 -15.55
N ALA A 108 -39.45 47.76 -14.41
CA ALA A 108 -40.88 47.87 -14.14
C ALA A 108 -41.35 49.33 -13.99
N GLN A 109 -40.53 50.21 -13.40
CA GLN A 109 -40.85 51.64 -13.26
C GLN A 109 -40.84 52.40 -14.59
N GLN A 110 -40.06 51.96 -15.59
CA GLN A 110 -40.04 52.59 -16.94
C GLN A 110 -41.22 52.19 -17.83
N GLN A 111 -42.05 51.23 -17.39
CA GLN A 111 -43.23 50.77 -18.11
C GLN A 111 -44.54 51.42 -17.61
N GLN A 112 -44.47 52.28 -16.59
CA GLN A 112 -45.57 53.14 -16.09
C GLN A 112 -45.45 54.56 -16.62
#